data_AF-A0A955QK04-F1
#
_entry.id   AF-A0A955QK04-F1
#
_cell.length_a   1.000
_cell.length_b   1.000
_cell.length_c   1.000
_cell.angle_alpha   90.00
_cell.angle_beta   90.00
_cell.angle_gamma   90.00
#
_symmetry.space_group_name_H-M   'P 1'
#
loop_
_entity.id
_entity.type
_entity.pdbx_description
1 polymer ?
#
loop_
_entity_poly.entity_id
_entity_poly.type
_entity_poly.pdbx_seq_one_letter_code
_entity_poly.pdbx_strand_id
1 'polypeptide(L)' 'MAMKKPVHPGKIIKHSVEASGLSITEAAERLGVTRQTLSRVTNEQTSLSPEMAVRVSKAFGSTVEHWMRMQM' A
#
# COMPACT_ATOMS: atom_id res chain seq x y z
N MET A 1 19.53 15.82 14.35
CA MET A 1 18.39 14.96 14.72
C MET A 1 17.71 14.50 13.44
N ALA A 2 17.91 13.26 13.02
CA ALA A 2 17.32 12.76 11.78
C ALA A 2 15.82 12.52 12.03
N MET A 3 14.98 13.48 11.64
CA MET A 3 13.55 13.23 11.42
C MET A 3 13.46 12.18 10.32
N LYS A 4 13.42 10.90 10.72
CA LYS A 4 13.20 9.77 9.84
C LYS A 4 11.77 9.91 9.35
N LYS A 5 11.58 10.60 8.22
CA LYS A 5 10.28 10.77 7.58
C LYS A 5 9.61 9.40 7.56
N PRO A 6 8.39 9.24 8.13
CA PRO A 6 7.71 7.95 8.10
C PRO A 6 7.66 7.50 6.64
N VAL A 7 8.08 6.26 6.39
CA VAL A 7 8.08 5.71 5.03
C VAL A 7 6.62 5.66 4.61
N HIS A 8 6.27 6.36 3.53
CA HIS A 8 4.90 6.41 3.05
C HIS A 8 4.40 4.98 2.84
N PRO A 9 3.20 4.62 3.35
CA PRO A 9 2.69 3.24 3.27
C PRO A 9 2.64 2.74 1.82
N GLY A 10 2.44 3.65 0.86
CA GLY A 10 2.56 3.37 -0.57
C GLY A 10 3.89 2.73 -1.02
N LYS A 11 5.03 3.17 -0.48
CA LYS A 11 6.34 2.57 -0.80
C LYS A 11 6.45 1.15 -0.25
N ILE A 12 5.91 0.90 0.94
CA ILE A 12 5.88 -0.43 1.54
C ILE A 12 4.99 -1.36 0.71
N ILE A 13 3.80 -0.90 0.30
CA ILE A 13 2.89 -1.66 -0.57
C ILE A 13 3.59 -2.00 -1.88
N LYS A 14 4.28 -1.04 -2.50
CA LYS A 14 5.05 -1.28 -3.73
C LYS A 14 6.07 -2.40 -3.53
N HIS A 15 6.84 -2.32 -2.44
CA HIS A 15 7.83 -3.33 -2.12
C HIS A 15 7.21 -4.70 -1.82
N SER A 16 6.04 -4.75 -1.16
CA SER A 16 5.30 -6.00 -0.95
C SER A 16 4.79 -6.61 -2.25
N VAL A 17 4.35 -5.79 -3.21
CA VAL A 17 3.96 -6.23 -4.56
C VAL A 17 5.16 -6.81 -5.31
N GLU A 18 6.27 -6.08 -5.33
CA GLU A 18 7.53 -6.50 -5.98
C GLU A 18 8.10 -7.77 -5.34
N ALA A 19 8.08 -7.88 -4.00
CA ALA A 19 8.52 -9.07 -3.27
C ALA A 19 7.62 -10.28 -3.48
N SER A 20 6.34 -10.06 -3.80
CA SER A 20 5.40 -11.14 -4.15
C SER A 20 5.58 -11.62 -5.61
N GLY A 21 6.47 -10.99 -6.39
CA GLY A 21 6.66 -11.27 -7.81
C GLY A 21 5.47 -10.86 -8.68
N LEU A 22 4.57 -10.03 -8.15
CA LEU A 22 3.37 -9.58 -8.85
C LEU A 22 3.62 -8.26 -9.56
N SER A 23 2.98 -8.07 -10.72
CA SER A 23 2.88 -6.75 -11.32
C SER A 23 1.90 -5.86 -10.56
N ILE A 24 2.07 -4.53 -10.64
CA ILE A 24 1.10 -3.56 -10.08
C ILE A 24 -0.32 -3.81 -10.61
N THR A 25 -0.45 -4.26 -11.86
CA THR A 25 -1.75 -4.62 -12.45
C THR A 25 -2.37 -5.82 -11.72
N GLU A 26 -1.64 -6.92 -11.58
CA GLU A 26 -2.14 -8.13 -10.92
C GLU A 26 -2.42 -7.90 -9.43
N ALA A 27 -1.58 -7.11 -8.77
CA ALA A 27 -1.82 -6.70 -7.39
C ALA A 27 -3.11 -5.89 -7.26
N ALA A 28 -3.38 -4.96 -8.18
CA ALA A 28 -4.60 -4.19 -8.18
C ALA A 28 -5.84 -5.07 -8.40
N GLU A 29 -5.74 -6.05 -9.31
CA GLU A 29 -6.80 -7.03 -9.55
C GLU A 29 -7.08 -7.89 -8.31
N ARG A 30 -6.03 -8.39 -7.64
CA ARG A 30 -6.16 -9.15 -6.38
C ARG A 30 -6.75 -8.32 -5.23
N LEU A 31 -6.43 -7.03 -5.18
CA LEU A 31 -6.98 -6.08 -4.22
C LEU A 31 -8.43 -5.66 -4.53
N GLY A 32 -8.93 -5.95 -5.74
CA GLY A 32 -10.22 -5.48 -6.22
C GLY A 32 -10.27 -3.96 -6.43
N VAL A 33 -9.15 -3.36 -6.85
CA VAL A 33 -9.02 -1.92 -7.11
C VAL A 33 -8.51 -1.68 -8.52
N THR A 34 -8.69 -0.46 -9.04
CA THR A 34 -8.10 -0.14 -10.34
C THR A 34 -6.58 -0.06 -10.24
N ARG A 35 -5.87 -0.43 -11.32
CA ARG A 35 -4.43 -0.21 -11.45
C ARG A 35 -4.04 1.24 -11.14
N GLN A 36 -4.86 2.21 -11.57
CA GLN A 36 -4.61 3.63 -11.30
C GLN A 36 -4.65 3.94 -9.81
N THR A 37 -5.61 3.37 -9.07
CA THR A 37 -5.72 3.56 -7.61
C THR A 37 -4.49 3.03 -6.91
N LEU A 38 -4.08 1.78 -7.19
CA LEU A 38 -2.88 1.20 -6.58
C LEU A 38 -1.63 2.01 -6.97
N SER A 39 -1.51 2.40 -8.25
CA SER A 39 -0.40 3.22 -8.74
C SER A 39 -0.31 4.57 -8.01
N ARG A 40 -1.43 5.26 -7.77
CA ARG A 40 -1.42 6.53 -7.03
C ARG A 40 -0.94 6.34 -5.59
N VAL A 41 -1.35 5.25 -4.94
CA VAL A 41 -0.90 4.91 -3.58
C VAL A 41 0.60 4.60 -3.58
N THR A 42 1.08 3.73 -4.48
CA THR A 42 2.49 3.32 -4.55
C THR A 42 3.44 4.43 -4.95
N ASN A 43 2.96 5.42 -5.71
CA ASN A 43 3.71 6.62 -6.10
C ASN A 43 3.54 7.78 -5.11
N GLU A 44 3.01 7.54 -3.91
CA GLU A 44 2.87 8.56 -2.85
C GLU A 44 2.00 9.75 -3.27
N GLN A 45 1.16 9.60 -4.31
CA GLN A 45 0.27 10.65 -4.81
C GLN A 45 -1.04 10.71 -4.04
N THR A 46 -1.37 9.65 -3.31
CA THR A 46 -2.58 9.61 -2.49
C THR A 46 -2.31 8.90 -1.17
N SER A 47 -3.02 9.35 -0.15
CA SER A 47 -3.03 8.74 1.18
C SER A 47 -3.71 7.39 1.17
N LEU A 48 -3.30 6.49 2.05
CA LEU A 48 -3.94 5.20 2.24
C LEU A 48 -5.26 5.37 3.01
N SER A 49 -6.38 5.28 2.32
CA SER A 49 -7.70 5.28 2.95
C SER A 49 -7.93 4.02 3.79
N PRO A 50 -8.76 4.06 4.86
CA PRO A 50 -9.06 2.89 5.69
C PRO A 50 -9.61 1.70 4.90
N GLU A 51 -10.47 1.95 3.89
CA GLU A 51 -10.92 0.87 3.00
C GLU A 51 -9.77 0.24 2.20
N MET A 52 -8.79 1.04 1.77
CA MET A 52 -7.61 0.52 1.07
C MET A 52 -6.73 -0.28 2.02
N ALA A 53 -6.58 0.16 3.27
CA ALA A 53 -5.86 -0.58 4.29
C ALA A 53 -6.48 -1.97 4.56
N VAL A 54 -7.81 -2.10 4.53
CA VAL A 54 -8.50 -3.40 4.61
C VAL A 54 -8.16 -4.29 3.41
N ARG A 55 -8.19 -3.74 2.19
CA ARG A 55 -7.87 -4.50 0.96
C ARG A 55 -6.41 -4.96 0.98
N VAL A 56 -5.48 -4.07 1.32
CA VAL A 56 -4.04 -4.34 1.42
C VAL A 56 -3.75 -5.38 2.51
N SER A 57 -4.40 -5.26 3.68
CA SER A 57 -4.30 -6.24 4.77
C SER A 57 -4.69 -7.65 4.32
N LYS A 58 -5.75 -7.78 3.50
CA LYS A 58 -6.18 -9.08 2.96
C LYS A 58 -5.24 -9.64 1.89
N ALA A 59 -4.61 -8.80 1.07
CA ALA A 59 -3.78 -9.24 -0.05
C ALA A 59 -2.31 -9.50 0.32
N PHE A 60 -1.71 -8.65 1.16
CA PHE A 60 -0.28 -8.72 1.53
C PHE A 60 -0.06 -9.09 3.00
N GLY A 61 -1.13 -9.28 3.77
CA GLY A 61 -1.04 -9.47 5.21
C GLY A 61 -0.85 -8.16 5.97
N SER A 62 -0.41 -8.28 7.23
CA SER A 62 -0.44 -7.22 8.24
C SER A 62 -1.85 -6.75 8.63
N THR A 63 -1.97 -5.97 9.69
CA THR A 63 -3.26 -5.47 10.19
C THR A 63 -3.61 -4.12 9.57
N VAL A 64 -4.91 -3.83 9.46
CA VAL A 64 -5.42 -2.52 9.02
C VAL A 64 -4.81 -1.40 9.86
N GLU A 65 -4.76 -1.60 11.19
CA GLU A 65 -4.14 -0.66 12.13
C GLU A 65 -2.65 -0.44 11.84
N HIS A 66 -1.90 -1.47 11.46
CA HIS A 66 -0.49 -1.33 11.07
C HIS A 66 -0.35 -0.43 9.84
N TRP A 67 -1.16 -0.66 8.83
CA TRP A 67 -1.19 0.16 7.61
C TRP A 67 -1.62 1.61 7.89
N MET A 68 -2.61 1.81 8.75
CA MET A 68 -3.09 3.14 9.15
C MET A 68 -2.08 3.87 10.05
N ARG A 69 -1.32 3.16 10.90
CA ARG A 69 -0.29 3.75 11.75
C ARG A 69 0.90 4.26 10.94
N MET A 70 1.20 3.66 9.78
CA MET A 70 2.26 4.17 8.88
C MET A 70 1.88 5.48 8.19
N GLN A 71 0.58 5.78 8.12
CA GLN A 71 0.03 6.99 7.50
C GLN A 71 -0.01 8.19 8.47
N MET A 72 0.04 7.94 9.78
CA MET A 72 -0.08 8.92 10.88
C MET A 72 1.29 9.44 11.31
#